data_AF-A0ABD3EXD8-F1
#
_entry.id   AF-A0ABD3EXD8-F1
#
_cell.length_a   1.000
_cell.length_b   1.000
_cell.length_c   1.000
_cell.angle_alpha   90.00
_cell.angle_beta   90.00
_cell.angle_gamma   90.00
#
_symmetry.space_group_name_H-M   'P 1'
#
loop_
_entity.id
_entity.type
_entity.pdbx_description
1 polymer ?
#
loop_
_entity_poly.entity_id
_entity_poly.type
_entity_poly.pdbx_seq_one_letter_code
_entity_poly.pdbx_strand_id
1 'polypeptide(L)'
;MENSAGEHRFREFKQEIDENDCEYPRQAWKKEFKCLQWVETDDDGVQLGTTRTCWQRIRAGDAGYCEVMNTTSGQVFRLMQTTSLSLKDDARFTCELARAFSSFQFHAAEYRHDPPMTVSQLNTQGIVMAVYESVLPSAFASIRRLRDIGCSLPVELWFRYDELELENPVLQLLIAKYGPVRLRRVFDERIHGFNVKVHALYYSQFSRVLLLDADNFAVRDPTSLFASWAMKRFGAVFWPDFWHPGNSIFNLHAQSLVWELLGLEYVNMLEQESGQVLVDRERSRRTLEQLLYYATHEPNLFSKLKLVWGDKDLFRLAWLQRNEKFYYNDRRVPGTLGVVNRFRQRYCGVTMVQAPNRR
;
A
#
# COMPACT_ATOMS: atom_id res chain seq x y z
N MET A 1 -30.11 30.17 28.66
CA MET A 1 -30.17 29.89 27.21
C MET A 1 -28.77 29.48 26.80
N GLU A 2 -28.56 28.17 26.78
CA GLU A 2 -27.26 27.51 26.66
C GLU A 2 -26.78 27.48 25.20
N ASN A 3 -25.49 27.77 25.02
CA ASN A 3 -24.75 27.56 23.78
C ASN A 3 -24.44 26.08 23.61
N SER A 4 -25.00 25.44 22.57
CA SER A 4 -24.62 24.08 22.17
C SER A 4 -23.33 24.09 21.35
N ALA A 5 -22.21 23.79 21.98
CA ALA A 5 -21.00 23.36 21.28
C ALA A 5 -21.19 21.89 20.88
N GLY A 6 -21.22 21.63 19.56
CA GLY A 6 -21.35 20.27 19.02
C GLY A 6 -20.12 19.41 19.34
N GLU A 7 -20.33 18.32 20.07
CA GLU A 7 -19.35 17.27 20.30
C GLU A 7 -18.94 16.62 18.97
N HIS A 8 -17.67 16.75 18.63
CA HIS A 8 -17.06 16.13 17.45
C HIS A 8 -16.81 14.63 17.72
N ARG A 9 -17.56 13.75 17.03
CA ARG A 9 -17.22 12.31 16.96
C ARG A 9 -16.03 12.09 16.02
N PHE A 10 -14.87 11.77 16.58
CA PHE A 10 -13.68 11.34 15.84
C PHE A 10 -13.61 9.81 15.86
N ARG A 11 -13.49 9.16 14.69
CA ARG A 11 -13.26 7.71 14.61
C ARG A 11 -11.77 7.42 14.74
N GLU A 12 -11.33 7.08 15.95
CA GLU A 12 -10.11 6.27 16.11
C GLU A 12 -10.47 4.84 15.67
N PHE A 13 -9.88 4.35 14.58
CA PHE A 13 -9.97 2.93 14.24
C PHE A 13 -9.00 2.18 15.13
N LYS A 14 -9.55 1.40 16.06
CA LYS A 14 -8.83 0.44 16.89
C LYS A 14 -9.51 -0.89 16.62
N GLN A 15 -8.80 -1.83 16.00
CA GLN A 15 -9.29 -3.19 15.90
C GLN A 15 -8.96 -3.86 17.23
N GLU A 16 -9.99 -4.21 17.99
CA GLU A 16 -9.86 -5.12 19.14
C GLU A 16 -9.70 -6.51 18.53
N ILE A 17 -8.45 -6.93 18.34
CA ILE A 17 -8.13 -8.32 18.03
C ILE A 17 -8.36 -9.09 19.32
N ASP A 18 -9.40 -9.92 19.36
CA ASP A 18 -9.59 -10.88 20.44
C ASP A 18 -8.41 -11.86 20.41
N GLU A 19 -7.53 -11.78 21.40
CA GLU A 19 -6.32 -12.59 21.46
C GLU A 19 -6.62 -14.09 21.59
N ASN A 20 -7.87 -14.45 21.94
CA ASN A 20 -8.31 -15.81 22.25
C ASN A 20 -8.97 -16.58 21.11
N ASP A 21 -9.29 -15.97 19.96
CA ASP A 21 -10.06 -16.64 18.88
C ASP A 21 -9.24 -16.92 17.60
N CYS A 22 -7.91 -16.92 17.70
CA CYS A 22 -7.03 -17.22 16.57
C CYS A 22 -6.01 -18.30 16.93
N GLU A 23 -6.53 -19.53 17.09
CA GLU A 23 -5.76 -20.77 16.98
C GLU A 23 -5.37 -21.10 15.51
N TYR A 24 -5.56 -20.15 14.58
CA TYR A 24 -4.94 -20.17 13.27
C TYR A 24 -3.43 -20.10 13.46
N PRO A 25 -2.62 -21.03 12.93
CA PRO A 25 -1.40 -21.46 13.60
C PRO A 25 -0.38 -20.34 13.74
N ARG A 26 -0.41 -19.66 14.91
CA ARG A 26 0.57 -18.67 15.38
C ARG A 26 1.98 -19.26 15.49
N GLN A 27 2.09 -20.59 15.52
CA GLN A 27 3.34 -21.31 15.49
C GLN A 27 3.67 -21.71 14.05
N ALA A 28 4.51 -20.87 13.45
CA ALA A 28 5.38 -21.12 12.32
C ALA A 28 5.41 -22.57 11.78
N TRP A 29 4.98 -22.68 10.53
CA TRP A 29 5.15 -23.76 9.56
C TRP A 29 6.57 -24.37 9.55
N LYS A 30 6.82 -25.36 10.42
CA LYS A 30 7.90 -26.35 10.22
C LYS A 30 7.56 -27.27 9.03
N LYS A 31 8.43 -28.24 8.69
CA LYS A 31 8.29 -29.18 7.54
C LYS A 31 7.04 -30.10 7.58
N GLU A 32 6.07 -29.79 8.44
CA GLU A 32 5.05 -30.69 8.94
C GLU A 32 3.68 -30.46 8.29
N PHE A 33 3.61 -29.79 7.15
CA PHE A 33 2.33 -29.56 6.47
C PHE A 33 2.31 -30.18 5.08
N LYS A 34 1.24 -30.92 4.82
CA LYS A 34 1.00 -31.61 3.55
C LYS A 34 -0.31 -31.13 2.97
N CYS A 35 -0.26 -30.60 1.74
CA CYS A 35 -1.47 -30.34 0.98
C CYS A 35 -2.17 -31.68 0.69
N LEU A 36 -3.48 -31.74 0.95
CA LEU A 36 -4.32 -32.90 0.66
C LEU A 36 -4.99 -32.73 -0.70
N GLN A 37 -5.78 -31.67 -0.85
CA GLN A 37 -6.60 -31.40 -2.02
C GLN A 37 -7.15 -29.96 -1.97
N TRP A 38 -7.74 -29.53 -3.07
CA TRP A 38 -8.68 -28.42 -3.13
C TRP A 38 -10.11 -28.99 -3.15
N VAL A 39 -11.02 -28.36 -2.42
CA VAL A 39 -12.43 -28.76 -2.32
C VAL A 39 -13.30 -27.64 -2.90
N GLU A 40 -14.17 -27.98 -3.85
CA GLU A 40 -15.10 -27.04 -4.48
C GLU A 40 -16.27 -26.72 -3.55
N THR A 41 -16.65 -25.46 -3.50
CA THR A 41 -17.83 -24.98 -2.80
C THR A 41 -18.67 -24.08 -3.70
N ASP A 42 -19.89 -23.76 -3.29
CA ASP A 42 -20.54 -22.53 -3.73
C ASP A 42 -19.98 -21.30 -3.00
N ASP A 43 -20.50 -20.11 -3.33
CA ASP A 43 -20.07 -18.85 -2.72
C ASP A 43 -20.46 -18.73 -1.24
N ASP A 44 -21.41 -19.54 -0.76
CA ASP A 44 -21.83 -19.62 0.64
C ASP A 44 -20.98 -20.63 1.44
N GLY A 45 -20.05 -21.35 0.78
CA GLY A 45 -19.14 -22.30 1.40
C GLY A 45 -19.69 -23.73 1.52
N VAL A 46 -20.81 -24.05 0.88
CA VAL A 46 -21.38 -25.40 0.84
C VAL A 46 -20.58 -26.25 -0.15
N GLN A 47 -20.10 -27.41 0.28
CA GLN A 47 -19.31 -28.32 -0.56
C GLN A 47 -20.14 -28.92 -1.70
N LEU A 48 -19.59 -28.88 -2.92
CA LEU A 48 -20.24 -29.42 -4.12
C LEU A 48 -19.78 -30.84 -4.50
N GLY A 49 -18.87 -31.43 -3.71
CA GLY A 49 -18.39 -32.81 -3.87
C GLY A 49 -17.26 -32.99 -4.89
N THR A 50 -16.94 -31.95 -5.67
CA THR A 50 -15.78 -31.95 -6.56
C THR A 50 -14.51 -31.60 -5.79
N THR A 51 -13.43 -32.32 -6.07
CA THR A 51 -12.10 -32.02 -5.54
C THR A 51 -11.06 -31.96 -6.64
N ARG A 52 -9.97 -31.23 -6.40
CA ARG A 52 -8.81 -31.14 -7.29
C ARG A 52 -7.55 -31.46 -6.48
N THR A 53 -6.60 -32.13 -7.11
CA THR A 53 -5.28 -32.40 -6.52
C THR A 53 -4.50 -31.10 -6.30
N CYS A 54 -3.50 -31.14 -5.42
CA CYS A 54 -2.71 -29.96 -5.05
C CYS A 54 -2.01 -29.23 -6.20
N TRP A 55 -1.77 -29.91 -7.33
CA TRP A 55 -1.06 -29.39 -8.51
C TRP A 55 -2.01 -28.87 -9.59
N GLN A 56 -3.30 -29.18 -9.49
CA GLN A 56 -4.29 -28.69 -10.43
C GLN A 56 -4.54 -27.20 -10.20
N ARG A 57 -4.66 -26.47 -11.31
CA ARG A 57 -4.82 -25.02 -11.29
C ARG A 57 -6.23 -24.63 -10.89
N ILE A 58 -6.33 -23.73 -9.93
CA ILE A 58 -7.53 -23.01 -9.53
C ILE A 58 -7.47 -21.63 -10.19
N ARG A 59 -8.60 -21.14 -10.68
CA ARG A 59 -8.71 -19.89 -11.46
C ARG A 59 -9.64 -18.92 -10.76
N ALA A 60 -9.57 -17.64 -11.12
CA ALA A 60 -10.60 -16.68 -10.76
C ALA A 60 -11.99 -17.21 -11.16
N GLY A 61 -12.97 -17.06 -10.25
CA GLY A 61 -14.31 -17.63 -10.38
C GLY A 61 -14.51 -19.00 -9.72
N ASP A 62 -13.44 -19.76 -9.42
CA ASP A 62 -13.56 -21.04 -8.71
C ASP A 62 -13.76 -20.77 -7.20
N ALA A 63 -14.93 -21.12 -6.67
CA ALA A 63 -15.22 -21.09 -5.24
C ALA A 63 -14.80 -22.40 -4.54
N GLY A 64 -14.10 -22.29 -3.41
CA GLY A 64 -13.57 -23.44 -2.69
C GLY A 64 -12.43 -23.10 -1.74
N TYR A 65 -11.69 -24.10 -1.29
CA TYR A 65 -10.54 -23.91 -0.40
C TYR A 65 -9.52 -25.06 -0.52
N CYS A 66 -8.29 -24.80 -0.08
CA CYS A 66 -7.23 -25.80 0.04
C CYS A 66 -7.27 -26.48 1.41
N GLU A 67 -7.35 -27.82 1.43
CA GLU A 67 -7.16 -28.62 2.63
C GLU A 67 -5.69 -28.95 2.83
N VAL A 68 -5.16 -28.59 3.99
CA VAL A 68 -3.78 -28.84 4.38
C VAL A 68 -3.76 -29.52 5.75
N MET A 69 -3.03 -30.63 5.85
CA MET A 69 -2.89 -31.38 7.09
C MET A 69 -1.56 -31.08 7.76
N ASN A 70 -1.60 -30.82 9.07
CA ASN A 70 -0.42 -30.89 9.91
C ASN A 70 -0.10 -32.37 10.18
N THR A 71 1.04 -32.85 9.70
CA THR A 71 1.48 -34.25 9.79
C THR A 71 1.85 -34.68 11.20
N THR A 72 2.12 -33.74 12.10
CA THR A 72 2.49 -34.02 13.49
C THR A 72 1.26 -34.12 14.39
N SER A 73 0.31 -33.19 14.27
CA SER A 73 -0.93 -33.22 15.06
C SER A 73 -2.07 -34.01 14.42
N GLY A 74 -1.99 -34.25 13.11
CA GLY A 74 -3.08 -34.83 12.31
C GLY A 74 -4.23 -33.86 12.00
N GLN A 75 -4.14 -32.61 12.46
CA GLN A 75 -5.18 -31.59 12.26
C GLN A 75 -5.24 -31.14 10.80
N VAL A 76 -6.45 -30.96 10.26
CA VAL A 76 -6.69 -30.45 8.91
C VAL A 76 -7.17 -29.01 8.98
N PHE A 77 -6.55 -28.16 8.17
CA PHE A 77 -6.83 -26.74 8.04
C PHE A 77 -7.40 -26.44 6.65
N ARG A 78 -8.28 -25.45 6.58
CA ARG A 78 -8.81 -24.89 5.34
C ARG A 78 -8.14 -23.54 5.11
N LEU A 79 -7.46 -23.39 3.98
CA LEU A 79 -6.68 -22.22 3.63
C LEU A 79 -7.04 -21.76 2.22
N MET A 80 -6.72 -20.51 1.90
CA MET A 80 -6.95 -19.90 0.60
C MET A 80 -8.41 -20.03 0.17
N GLN A 81 -9.33 -19.60 1.03
CA GLN A 81 -10.77 -19.69 0.79
C GLN A 81 -11.17 -18.68 -0.28
N THR A 82 -11.66 -19.19 -1.40
CA THR A 82 -12.09 -18.39 -2.54
C THR A 82 -13.59 -18.50 -2.77
N THR A 83 -14.16 -17.40 -3.22
CA THR A 83 -15.48 -17.28 -3.84
C THR A 83 -15.31 -16.94 -5.31
N SER A 84 -16.41 -16.84 -6.04
CA SER A 84 -16.45 -16.39 -7.43
C SER A 84 -15.82 -14.99 -7.64
N LEU A 85 -15.72 -14.16 -6.60
CA LEU A 85 -15.15 -12.81 -6.67
C LEU A 85 -13.78 -12.65 -6.00
N SER A 86 -13.25 -13.66 -5.30
CA SER A 86 -12.05 -13.48 -4.47
C SER A 86 -10.75 -13.12 -5.22
N LEU A 87 -10.69 -13.44 -6.52
CA LEU A 87 -9.54 -13.23 -7.38
C LEU A 87 -9.94 -12.50 -8.66
N LYS A 88 -9.04 -11.65 -9.17
CA LYS A 88 -9.27 -10.85 -10.38
C LYS A 88 -8.70 -11.51 -11.64
N ASP A 89 -9.28 -11.15 -12.78
CA ASP A 89 -8.76 -11.39 -14.13
C ASP A 89 -8.51 -12.89 -14.40
N ASP A 90 -7.35 -13.23 -14.95
CA ASP A 90 -6.89 -14.56 -15.23
C ASP A 90 -5.96 -15.11 -14.12
N ALA A 91 -6.06 -14.60 -12.88
CA ALA A 91 -5.28 -15.11 -11.76
C ALA A 91 -5.43 -16.63 -11.60
N ARG A 92 -4.31 -17.31 -11.32
CA ARG A 92 -4.27 -18.77 -11.14
C ARG A 92 -3.36 -19.13 -9.99
N PHE A 93 -3.75 -20.15 -9.25
CA PHE A 93 -2.92 -20.72 -8.21
C PHE A 93 -3.09 -22.23 -8.11
N THR A 94 -2.27 -22.86 -7.28
CA THR A 94 -2.36 -24.26 -6.89
C THR A 94 -2.28 -24.31 -5.36
N CYS A 95 -2.81 -25.36 -4.74
CA CYS A 95 -2.77 -25.49 -3.28
C CYS A 95 -1.35 -25.69 -2.71
N GLU A 96 -0.34 -25.84 -3.57
CA GLU A 96 1.06 -25.73 -3.15
C GLU A 96 1.42 -24.36 -2.57
N LEU A 97 0.71 -23.31 -2.97
CA LEU A 97 0.89 -21.96 -2.41
C LEU A 97 0.40 -21.86 -0.98
N ALA A 98 -0.42 -22.79 -0.49
CA ALA A 98 -1.08 -22.67 0.81
C ALA A 98 -0.08 -22.45 1.95
N ARG A 99 1.11 -23.08 1.89
CA ARG A 99 2.19 -22.86 2.86
C ARG A 99 2.74 -21.44 2.81
N ALA A 100 3.09 -20.93 1.62
CA ALA A 100 3.62 -19.58 1.47
C ALA A 100 2.57 -18.53 1.84
N PHE A 101 1.32 -18.75 1.45
CA PHE A 101 0.18 -17.89 1.71
C PHE A 101 -0.11 -17.73 3.20
N SER A 102 -0.32 -18.83 3.91
CA SER A 102 -0.66 -18.82 5.34
C SER A 102 0.49 -18.40 6.26
N SER A 103 1.75 -18.58 5.83
CA SER A 103 2.93 -18.10 6.58
C SER A 103 3.25 -16.63 6.33
N PHE A 104 2.64 -16.00 5.31
CA PHE A 104 2.94 -14.63 4.89
C PHE A 104 2.83 -13.63 6.04
N GLN A 105 1.68 -13.59 6.74
CA GLN A 105 1.43 -12.63 7.82
C GLN A 105 2.48 -12.69 8.94
N PHE A 106 2.95 -13.89 9.28
CA PHE A 106 3.94 -14.10 10.33
C PHE A 106 5.33 -13.64 9.87
N HIS A 107 5.75 -14.05 8.67
CA HIS A 107 7.00 -13.57 8.09
C HIS A 107 7.00 -12.05 7.92
N ALA A 108 5.88 -11.46 7.52
CA ALA A 108 5.73 -10.01 7.37
C ALA A 108 5.89 -9.30 8.73
N ALA A 109 5.25 -9.80 9.78
CA ALA A 109 5.33 -9.22 11.13
C ALA A 109 6.73 -9.34 11.76
N GLU A 110 7.41 -10.45 11.51
CA GLU A 110 8.75 -10.76 12.02
C GLU A 110 9.88 -10.16 11.17
N TYR A 111 9.59 -9.77 9.93
CA TYR A 111 10.61 -9.30 9.00
C TYR A 111 11.46 -8.16 9.58
N ARG A 112 12.77 -8.35 9.51
CA ARG A 112 13.78 -7.35 9.84
C ARG A 112 14.65 -7.20 8.61
N HIS A 113 14.67 -6.00 8.05
CA HIS A 113 15.48 -5.74 6.89
C HIS A 113 16.94 -5.54 7.28
N ASP A 114 17.85 -6.05 6.46
CA ASP A 114 19.29 -5.84 6.55
C ASP A 114 19.77 -5.21 5.24
N PRO A 115 20.40 -4.02 5.27
CA PRO A 115 20.72 -3.21 6.44
C PRO A 115 19.47 -2.61 7.13
N PRO A 116 19.51 -2.40 8.46
CA PRO A 116 18.42 -1.77 9.17
C PRO A 116 18.22 -0.33 8.71
N MET A 117 16.99 0.15 8.80
CA MET A 117 16.64 1.50 8.41
C MET A 117 17.48 2.54 9.17
N THR A 118 18.15 3.41 8.41
CA THR A 118 18.90 4.53 8.97
C THR A 118 18.02 5.78 9.05
N VAL A 119 18.05 6.44 10.20
CA VAL A 119 17.36 7.71 10.43
C VAL A 119 18.38 8.72 10.95
N SER A 120 18.56 9.82 10.24
CA SER A 120 19.42 10.92 10.68
C SER A 120 18.76 11.70 11.82
N GLN A 121 19.51 11.97 12.90
CA GLN A 121 19.03 12.72 14.07
C GLN A 121 18.94 14.24 13.86
N LEU A 122 19.52 14.77 12.78
CA LEU A 122 19.51 16.20 12.45
C LEU A 122 18.43 16.51 11.41
N ASN A 123 17.24 16.96 11.84
CA ASN A 123 16.16 17.59 11.05
C ASN A 123 16.21 17.36 9.52
N THR A 124 15.56 16.32 9.00
CA THR A 124 15.54 16.05 7.56
C THR A 124 14.10 15.78 7.09
N GLN A 125 13.21 16.78 7.13
CA GLN A 125 11.93 16.67 6.39
C GLN A 125 12.20 16.82 4.90
N GLY A 126 11.53 16.05 4.07
CA GLY A 126 11.70 16.15 2.63
C GLY A 126 10.66 15.42 1.82
N ILE A 127 10.76 15.58 0.52
CA ILE A 127 9.89 14.96 -0.46
C ILE A 127 10.68 13.83 -1.14
N VAL A 128 10.04 12.69 -1.35
CA VAL A 128 10.61 11.62 -2.18
C VAL A 128 9.70 11.37 -3.37
N MET A 129 10.28 11.15 -4.54
CA MET A 129 9.55 10.82 -5.76
C MET A 129 10.23 9.65 -6.46
N ALA A 130 9.46 8.66 -6.87
CA ALA A 130 9.91 7.64 -7.81
C ALA A 130 9.83 8.19 -9.24
N VAL A 131 10.89 8.06 -10.02
CA VAL A 131 10.96 8.56 -11.40
C VAL A 131 11.59 7.52 -12.33
N TYR A 132 11.25 7.60 -13.60
CA TYR A 132 11.81 6.84 -14.72
C TYR A 132 11.65 7.70 -16.00
N GLU A 133 12.25 7.30 -17.11
CA GLU A 133 12.40 8.15 -18.31
C GLU A 133 11.12 8.87 -18.75
N SER A 134 9.98 8.16 -18.87
CA SER A 134 8.76 8.77 -19.42
C SER A 134 8.02 9.71 -18.46
N VAL A 135 8.32 9.68 -17.15
CA VAL A 135 7.70 10.58 -16.14
C VAL A 135 8.57 11.79 -15.81
N LEU A 136 9.78 11.89 -16.35
CA LEU A 136 10.67 13.04 -16.14
C LEU A 136 10.04 14.39 -16.48
N PRO A 137 9.25 14.56 -17.57
CA PRO A 137 8.55 15.82 -17.83
C PRO A 137 7.57 16.20 -16.71
N SER A 138 6.83 15.23 -16.17
CA SER A 138 5.91 15.43 -15.05
C SER A 138 6.67 15.80 -13.77
N ALA A 139 7.74 15.06 -13.44
CA ALA A 139 8.58 15.34 -12.29
C ALA A 139 9.18 16.76 -12.37
N PHE A 140 9.66 17.16 -13.55
CA PHE A 140 10.15 18.53 -13.79
C PHE A 140 9.08 19.58 -13.49
N ALA A 141 7.87 19.38 -14.02
CA ALA A 141 6.77 20.29 -13.83
C ALA A 141 6.30 20.34 -12.36
N SER A 142 6.24 19.19 -11.69
CA SER A 142 5.86 19.09 -10.27
C SER A 142 6.87 19.79 -9.35
N ILE A 143 8.17 19.54 -9.54
CA ILE A 143 9.24 20.18 -8.74
C ILE A 143 9.30 21.68 -9.02
N ARG A 144 9.22 22.10 -10.28
CA ARG A 144 9.10 23.52 -10.62
C ARG A 144 7.91 24.15 -9.89
N ARG A 145 6.74 23.48 -9.92
CA ARG A 145 5.53 23.99 -9.26
C ARG A 145 5.73 24.14 -7.75
N LEU A 146 6.41 23.20 -7.10
CA LEU A 146 6.79 23.32 -5.68
C LEU A 146 7.63 24.58 -5.42
N ARG A 147 8.61 24.88 -6.28
CA ARG A 147 9.42 26.10 -6.15
C ARG A 147 8.60 27.37 -6.42
N ASP A 148 7.72 27.37 -7.42
CA ASP A 148 6.86 28.51 -7.76
C ASP A 148 5.92 28.91 -6.61
N ILE A 149 5.55 27.97 -5.74
CA ILE A 149 4.72 28.22 -4.54
C ILE A 149 5.53 28.44 -3.27
N GLY A 150 6.85 28.61 -3.37
CA GLY A 150 7.74 28.93 -2.25
C GLY A 150 8.21 27.75 -1.41
N CYS A 151 7.96 26.50 -1.82
CA CYS A 151 8.42 25.32 -1.07
C CYS A 151 9.95 25.16 -1.20
N SER A 152 10.64 25.19 -0.06
CA SER A 152 12.09 24.99 0.03
C SER A 152 12.51 23.59 0.47
N LEU A 153 11.56 22.65 0.60
CA LEU A 153 11.86 21.29 1.04
C LEU A 153 12.83 20.60 0.06
N PRO A 154 13.80 19.84 0.57
CA PRO A 154 14.67 19.02 -0.25
C PRO A 154 13.88 17.86 -0.87
N VAL A 155 14.23 17.52 -2.10
CA VAL A 155 13.60 16.44 -2.88
C VAL A 155 14.63 15.35 -3.15
N GLU A 156 14.27 14.09 -2.92
CA GLU A 156 15.01 12.93 -3.43
C GLU A 156 14.26 12.31 -4.61
N LEU A 157 14.95 12.18 -5.73
CA LEU A 157 14.48 11.47 -6.92
C LEU A 157 15.08 10.07 -6.90
N TRP A 158 14.22 9.06 -6.81
CA TRP A 158 14.57 7.65 -6.75
C TRP A 158 14.24 6.96 -8.07
N PHE A 159 15.17 6.19 -8.60
CA PHE A 159 15.00 5.45 -9.86
C PHE A 159 15.85 4.18 -9.86
N ARG A 160 15.45 3.17 -10.63
CA ARG A 160 16.32 2.00 -10.79
C ARG A 160 17.57 2.35 -11.58
N TYR A 161 18.66 1.65 -11.25
CA TYR A 161 19.95 1.85 -11.89
C TYR A 161 19.95 1.58 -13.40
N ASP A 162 19.01 0.77 -13.90
CA ASP A 162 18.86 0.35 -15.29
C ASP A 162 17.76 1.12 -16.05
N GLU A 163 17.03 2.02 -15.39
CA GLU A 163 15.94 2.81 -15.99
C GLU A 163 16.36 4.23 -16.36
N LEU A 164 17.37 4.79 -15.67
CA LEU A 164 17.79 6.18 -15.82
C LEU A 164 19.28 6.37 -15.52
N GLU A 165 19.93 7.20 -16.33
CA GLU A 165 21.32 7.62 -16.13
C GLU A 165 21.40 8.93 -15.34
N LEU A 166 22.45 9.09 -14.54
CA LEU A 166 22.65 10.28 -13.69
C LEU A 166 22.84 11.54 -14.54
N GLU A 167 23.46 11.43 -15.70
CA GLU A 167 23.77 12.50 -16.64
C GLU A 167 22.55 12.94 -17.46
N ASN A 168 21.37 12.35 -17.24
CA ASN A 168 20.15 12.75 -17.95
C ASN A 168 19.93 14.27 -17.84
N PRO A 169 19.76 14.99 -18.96
CA PRO A 169 19.73 16.44 -18.97
C PRO A 169 18.58 17.05 -18.15
N VAL A 170 17.45 16.34 -18.02
CA VAL A 170 16.32 16.78 -17.21
C VAL A 170 16.66 16.70 -15.72
N LEU A 171 17.32 15.62 -15.28
CA LEU A 171 17.77 15.47 -13.89
C LEU A 171 18.81 16.54 -13.53
N GLN A 172 19.78 16.79 -14.41
CA GLN A 172 20.80 17.83 -14.22
C GLN A 172 20.17 19.22 -14.13
N LEU A 173 19.18 19.52 -14.98
CA LEU A 173 18.47 20.78 -14.95
C LEU A 173 17.63 20.95 -13.65
N LEU A 174 17.01 19.87 -13.16
CA LEU A 174 16.28 19.88 -11.89
C LEU A 174 17.20 20.24 -10.71
N ILE A 175 18.40 19.67 -10.67
CA ILE A 175 19.40 19.99 -9.64
C ILE A 175 19.84 21.46 -9.75
N ALA A 176 20.25 21.88 -10.94
CA ALA A 176 20.82 23.20 -11.16
C ALA A 176 19.82 24.34 -10.92
N LYS A 177 18.55 24.15 -11.30
CA LYS A 177 17.55 25.22 -11.26
C LYS A 177 16.59 25.15 -10.07
N TYR A 178 16.32 23.96 -9.54
CA TYR A 178 15.29 23.75 -8.52
C TYR A 178 15.80 23.00 -7.29
N GLY A 179 17.11 23.02 -7.04
CA GLY A 179 17.73 22.52 -5.82
C GLY A 179 17.09 23.08 -4.53
N PRO A 180 17.17 22.36 -3.40
CA PRO A 180 17.93 21.12 -3.19
C PRO A 180 17.21 19.88 -3.74
N VAL A 181 17.85 19.20 -4.70
CA VAL A 181 17.39 17.94 -5.31
C VAL A 181 18.55 16.95 -5.26
N ARG A 182 18.28 15.70 -4.86
CA ARG A 182 19.28 14.62 -4.78
C ARG A 182 18.81 13.41 -5.58
N LEU A 183 19.72 12.80 -6.33
CA LEU A 183 19.44 11.60 -7.12
C LEU A 183 19.81 10.35 -6.31
N ARG A 184 18.98 9.31 -6.37
CA ARG A 184 19.14 8.06 -5.63
C ARG A 184 18.85 6.90 -6.57
N ARG A 185 19.85 6.00 -6.72
CA ARG A 185 19.70 4.80 -7.53
C ARG A 185 19.32 3.61 -6.65
N VAL A 186 18.37 2.82 -7.13
CA VAL A 186 17.97 1.53 -6.55
C VAL A 186 18.69 0.43 -7.29
N PHE A 187 19.39 -0.44 -6.55
CA PHE A 187 20.14 -1.60 -7.07
C PHE A 187 19.58 -2.95 -6.62
N ASP A 188 18.55 -2.95 -5.76
CA ASP A 188 17.89 -4.19 -5.35
C ASP A 188 17.02 -4.72 -6.50
N GLU A 189 17.41 -5.85 -7.09
CA GLU A 189 16.72 -6.43 -8.24
C GLU A 189 15.25 -6.80 -7.97
N ARG A 190 14.90 -7.02 -6.71
CA ARG A 190 13.52 -7.33 -6.32
C ARG A 190 12.60 -6.12 -6.44
N ILE A 191 13.16 -4.91 -6.48
CA ILE A 191 12.41 -3.65 -6.52
C ILE A 191 12.22 -3.19 -7.96
N HIS A 192 11.00 -3.29 -8.48
CA HIS A 192 10.66 -2.83 -9.83
C HIS A 192 9.29 -2.14 -9.87
N GLY A 193 9.07 -1.33 -10.90
CA GLY A 193 7.82 -0.60 -11.11
C GLY A 193 7.42 0.24 -9.89
N PHE A 194 6.18 0.10 -9.44
CA PHE A 194 5.63 0.89 -8.33
C PHE A 194 6.35 0.66 -6.98
N ASN A 195 7.06 -0.46 -6.80
CA ASN A 195 7.77 -0.76 -5.55
C ASN A 195 8.99 0.15 -5.30
N VAL A 196 9.44 0.92 -6.31
CA VAL A 196 10.45 1.97 -6.11
C VAL A 196 10.01 2.98 -5.06
N LYS A 197 8.70 3.26 -4.95
CA LYS A 197 8.12 4.14 -3.92
C LYS A 197 8.31 3.59 -2.51
N VAL A 198 8.05 2.29 -2.31
CA VAL A 198 8.27 1.60 -1.03
C VAL A 198 9.76 1.64 -0.65
N HIS A 199 10.65 1.35 -1.61
CA HIS A 199 12.08 1.42 -1.40
C HIS A 199 12.55 2.84 -1.05
N ALA A 200 12.08 3.85 -1.80
CA ALA A 200 12.39 5.25 -1.56
C ALA A 200 11.96 5.70 -0.15
N LEU A 201 10.76 5.31 0.29
CA LEU A 201 10.27 5.61 1.62
C LEU A 201 11.12 4.92 2.70
N TYR A 202 11.52 3.67 2.50
CA TYR A 202 12.35 2.95 3.48
C TYR A 202 13.78 3.50 3.56
N TYR A 203 14.41 3.84 2.44
CA TYR A 203 15.83 4.18 2.34
C TYR A 203 16.14 5.68 2.30
N SER A 204 15.14 6.55 2.32
CA SER A 204 15.35 8.00 2.36
C SER A 204 16.29 8.41 3.49
N GLN A 205 16.99 9.52 3.34
CA GLN A 205 17.71 10.14 4.48
C GLN A 205 16.78 10.94 5.41
N PHE A 206 15.55 11.21 4.94
CA PHE A 206 14.61 12.10 5.61
C PHE A 206 13.91 11.38 6.76
N SER A 207 13.93 11.88 7.99
CA SER A 207 13.19 11.23 9.09
C SER A 207 11.67 11.29 8.89
N ARG A 208 11.18 12.36 8.24
CA ARG A 208 9.78 12.52 7.88
C ARG A 208 9.68 12.79 6.39
N VAL A 209 8.92 11.95 5.70
CA VAL A 209 8.85 11.92 4.24
C VAL A 209 7.44 12.24 3.79
N LEU A 210 7.31 13.18 2.86
CA LEU A 210 6.15 13.25 1.97
C LEU A 210 6.53 12.56 0.67
N LEU A 211 6.01 11.36 0.45
CA LEU A 211 6.12 10.69 -0.84
C LEU A 211 5.08 11.29 -1.78
N LEU A 212 5.51 11.64 -2.99
CA LEU A 212 4.65 12.14 -4.06
C LEU A 212 4.97 11.39 -5.36
N ASP A 213 3.95 11.11 -6.16
CA ASP A 213 4.19 10.70 -7.53
C ASP A 213 4.72 11.86 -8.36
N ALA A 214 5.46 11.52 -9.41
CA ALA A 214 6.04 12.49 -10.33
C ALA A 214 4.98 13.40 -10.98
N ASP A 215 3.73 12.95 -11.07
CA ASP A 215 2.58 13.67 -11.63
C ASP A 215 1.61 14.23 -10.57
N ASN A 216 1.98 14.21 -9.28
CA ASN A 216 1.25 14.96 -8.26
C ASN A 216 1.74 16.42 -8.20
N PHE A 217 0.81 17.36 -8.47
CA PHE A 217 1.11 18.80 -8.46
C PHE A 217 0.61 19.49 -7.18
N ALA A 218 1.54 20.00 -6.38
CA ALA A 218 1.19 20.78 -5.20
C ALA A 218 0.55 22.13 -5.58
N VAL A 219 -0.65 22.39 -5.04
CA VAL A 219 -1.35 23.68 -5.19
C VAL A 219 -0.98 24.69 -4.10
N ARG A 220 -0.37 24.22 -3.00
CA ARG A 220 0.11 25.00 -1.85
C ARG A 220 1.38 24.38 -1.30
N ASP A 221 2.20 25.18 -0.61
CA ASP A 221 3.41 24.68 0.05
C ASP A 221 3.06 23.57 1.07
N PRO A 222 3.55 22.34 0.88
CA PRO A 222 3.25 21.21 1.75
C PRO A 222 4.02 21.22 3.08
N THR A 223 4.94 22.16 3.31
CA THR A 223 5.78 22.23 4.52
C THR A 223 4.96 22.17 5.82
N SER A 224 3.80 22.81 5.84
CA SER A 224 2.90 22.79 7.00
C SER A 224 2.35 21.41 7.37
N LEU A 225 2.31 20.44 6.43
CA LEU A 225 1.83 19.08 6.68
C LEU A 225 2.69 18.36 7.72
N PHE A 226 4.02 18.58 7.70
CA PHE A 226 4.95 17.96 8.63
C PHE A 226 4.79 18.45 10.07
N ALA A 227 4.23 19.65 10.27
CA ALA A 227 3.95 20.23 11.58
C ALA A 227 2.47 20.07 12.00
N SER A 228 1.65 19.43 11.14
CA SER A 228 0.22 19.25 11.38
C SER A 228 -0.05 18.42 12.64
N TRP A 229 -1.22 18.64 13.22
CA TRP A 229 -1.67 17.81 14.35
C TRP A 229 -1.73 16.33 13.98
N ALA A 230 -2.20 16.01 12.77
CA ALA A 230 -2.24 14.65 12.26
C ALA A 230 -0.85 14.00 12.27
N MET A 231 0.15 14.68 11.71
CA MET A 231 1.52 14.18 11.70
C MET A 231 2.09 14.01 13.11
N LYS A 232 1.90 14.99 14.00
CA LYS A 232 2.39 14.93 15.38
C LYS A 232 1.73 13.81 16.19
N ARG A 233 0.42 13.61 16.03
CA ARG A 233 -0.34 12.61 16.80
C ARG A 233 -0.11 11.19 16.27
N PHE A 234 -0.21 10.99 14.96
CA PHE A 234 -0.25 9.65 14.36
C PHE A 234 1.08 9.22 13.76
N GLY A 235 1.88 10.14 13.22
CA GLY A 235 3.13 9.81 12.53
C GLY A 235 2.92 9.24 11.12
N ALA A 236 1.70 8.92 10.72
CA ALA A 236 1.34 8.56 9.35
C ALA A 236 0.05 9.26 8.94
N VAL A 237 0.03 9.80 7.73
CA VAL A 237 -1.13 10.46 7.13
C VAL A 237 -1.33 9.93 5.71
N PHE A 238 -2.56 9.46 5.46
CA PHE A 238 -2.98 8.89 4.18
C PHE A 238 -4.21 9.61 3.65
N TRP A 239 -4.41 9.54 2.34
CA TRP A 239 -5.55 10.14 1.65
C TRP A 239 -6.39 9.08 0.96
N PRO A 240 -7.72 9.27 0.91
CA PRO A 240 -8.60 8.38 0.17
C PRO A 240 -8.42 8.52 -1.33
N ASP A 241 -8.64 7.42 -2.04
CA ASP A 241 -8.88 7.34 -3.47
C ASP A 241 -10.39 7.48 -3.77
N PHE A 242 -10.77 7.57 -5.04
CA PHE A 242 -12.17 7.48 -5.48
C PHE A 242 -12.78 6.10 -5.21
N TRP A 243 -11.95 5.06 -5.17
CA TRP A 243 -12.41 3.69 -5.03
C TRP A 243 -12.86 3.40 -3.60
N HIS A 244 -14.04 2.81 -3.51
CA HIS A 244 -14.61 2.27 -2.30
C HIS A 244 -14.68 0.74 -2.46
N PRO A 245 -14.53 -0.06 -1.40
CA PRO A 245 -14.60 -1.51 -1.48
C PRO A 245 -15.85 -2.07 -2.17
N GLY A 246 -17.00 -1.38 -2.08
CA GLY A 246 -18.21 -1.75 -2.81
C GLY A 246 -18.14 -1.56 -4.33
N ASN A 247 -17.12 -0.86 -4.83
CA ASN A 247 -16.86 -0.54 -6.24
C ASN A 247 -15.34 -0.51 -6.50
N SER A 248 -14.60 -1.53 -6.05
CA SER A 248 -13.16 -1.60 -6.26
C SER A 248 -12.83 -2.24 -7.61
N ILE A 249 -12.05 -1.55 -8.44
CA ILE A 249 -11.44 -2.17 -9.64
C ILE A 249 -10.11 -2.86 -9.31
N PHE A 250 -9.66 -2.82 -8.06
CA PHE A 250 -8.35 -3.31 -7.62
C PHE A 250 -8.43 -4.56 -6.73
N ASN A 251 -9.58 -5.23 -6.72
CA ASN A 251 -9.82 -6.43 -5.90
C ASN A 251 -9.70 -6.16 -4.39
N LEU A 252 -10.11 -4.98 -3.92
CA LEU A 252 -10.11 -4.59 -2.51
C LEU A 252 -11.53 -4.51 -1.93
N HIS A 253 -12.33 -5.56 -2.14
CA HIS A 253 -13.67 -5.72 -1.61
C HIS A 253 -13.75 -6.84 -0.56
N ALA A 254 -14.90 -7.02 0.10
CA ALA A 254 -15.06 -7.92 1.25
C ALA A 254 -14.62 -9.38 1.00
N GLN A 255 -14.88 -9.89 -0.20
CA GLN A 255 -14.54 -11.27 -0.59
C GLN A 255 -13.10 -11.47 -1.08
N SER A 256 -12.29 -10.40 -1.15
CA SER A 256 -10.92 -10.49 -1.68
C SER A 256 -10.03 -11.40 -0.83
N LEU A 257 -9.23 -12.23 -1.48
CA LEU A 257 -8.30 -13.12 -0.81
C LEU A 257 -7.15 -12.37 -0.09
N VAL A 258 -7.01 -11.05 -0.31
CA VAL A 258 -6.04 -10.21 0.40
C VAL A 258 -6.25 -10.21 1.92
N TRP A 259 -7.50 -10.32 2.38
CA TRP A 259 -7.83 -10.26 3.80
C TRP A 259 -7.31 -11.49 4.53
N GLU A 260 -7.49 -12.68 3.94
CA GLU A 260 -6.92 -13.92 4.50
C GLU A 260 -5.39 -13.92 4.42
N LEU A 261 -4.80 -13.45 3.30
CA LEU A 261 -3.33 -13.35 3.17
C LEU A 261 -2.73 -12.52 4.31
N LEU A 262 -3.41 -11.43 4.65
CA LEU A 262 -2.97 -10.49 5.68
C LEU A 262 -3.42 -10.87 7.09
N GLY A 263 -4.27 -11.89 7.26
CA GLY A 263 -4.89 -12.20 8.55
C GLY A 263 -5.70 -11.02 9.10
N LEU A 264 -6.35 -10.27 8.21
CA LEU A 264 -7.18 -9.12 8.55
C LEU A 264 -8.65 -9.45 8.33
N GLU A 265 -9.51 -8.97 9.22
CA GLU A 265 -10.93 -8.85 8.87
C GLU A 265 -11.11 -7.74 7.84
N TYR A 266 -12.13 -7.88 7.00
CA TYR A 266 -12.46 -6.88 6.00
C TYR A 266 -12.75 -5.52 6.65
N VAL A 267 -12.05 -4.48 6.18
CA VAL A 267 -12.24 -3.11 6.65
C VAL A 267 -13.00 -2.28 5.62
N ASN A 268 -14.25 -1.94 5.93
CA ASN A 268 -15.10 -1.10 5.08
C ASN A 268 -14.74 0.39 5.19
N MET A 269 -13.74 0.80 4.41
CA MET A 269 -13.31 2.19 4.27
C MET A 269 -12.82 2.46 2.85
N LEU A 270 -12.74 3.72 2.44
CA LEU A 270 -12.17 4.09 1.13
C LEU A 270 -10.76 3.49 0.97
N GLU A 271 -10.43 3.13 -0.27
CA GLU A 271 -9.08 2.72 -0.60
C GLU A 271 -8.12 3.92 -0.48
N GLN A 272 -6.86 3.66 -0.20
CA GLN A 272 -5.82 4.67 -0.05
C GLN A 272 -5.16 5.00 -1.39
N GLU A 273 -5.03 6.30 -1.67
CA GLU A 273 -4.30 6.83 -2.83
C GLU A 273 -2.78 6.74 -2.56
N SER A 274 -2.08 5.85 -3.27
CA SER A 274 -0.64 5.59 -3.09
C SER A 274 0.26 6.67 -3.68
N GLY A 275 -0.28 7.55 -4.54
CA GLY A 275 0.47 8.66 -5.11
C GLY A 275 0.92 9.71 -4.08
N GLN A 276 0.29 9.75 -2.89
CA GLN A 276 0.79 10.58 -1.80
C GLN A 276 0.63 9.95 -0.41
N VAL A 277 1.73 9.90 0.33
CA VAL A 277 1.75 9.48 1.74
C VAL A 277 2.71 10.35 2.54
N LEU A 278 2.34 10.65 3.79
CA LEU A 278 3.21 11.40 4.72
C LEU A 278 3.51 10.52 5.92
N VAL A 279 4.78 10.20 6.14
CA VAL A 279 5.20 9.21 7.14
C VAL A 279 6.41 9.71 7.94
N ASP A 280 6.33 9.56 9.25
CA ASP A 280 7.45 9.64 10.19
C ASP A 280 8.09 8.27 10.27
N ARG A 281 9.21 8.13 9.56
CA ARG A 281 9.87 6.83 9.36
C ARG A 281 10.36 6.25 10.67
N GLU A 282 10.85 7.10 11.58
CA GLU A 282 11.34 6.65 12.88
C GLU A 282 10.24 5.99 13.71
N ARG A 283 9.07 6.62 13.76
CA ARG A 283 7.90 6.10 14.49
C ARG A 283 7.28 4.87 13.85
N SER A 284 7.39 4.74 12.53
CA SER A 284 6.78 3.64 11.76
C SER A 284 7.80 2.63 11.24
N ARG A 285 8.97 2.50 11.89
CA ARG A 285 10.04 1.59 11.46
C ARG A 285 9.56 0.17 11.21
N ARG A 286 8.81 -0.40 12.16
CA ARG A 286 8.29 -1.78 12.06
C ARG A 286 7.32 -1.95 10.90
N THR A 287 6.43 -0.98 10.69
CA THR A 287 5.49 -1.02 9.57
C THR A 287 6.20 -0.83 8.24
N LEU A 288 7.24 -0.01 8.17
CA LEU A 288 8.05 0.16 6.96
C LEU A 288 8.88 -1.08 6.64
N GLU A 289 9.43 -1.79 7.64
CA GLU A 289 10.04 -3.11 7.45
C GLU A 289 9.04 -4.09 6.83
N GLN A 290 7.83 -4.16 7.40
CA GLN A 290 6.75 -5.02 6.89
C GLN A 290 6.29 -4.64 5.48
N LEU A 291 6.15 -3.35 5.19
CA LEU A 291 5.81 -2.85 3.86
C LEU A 291 6.90 -3.20 2.83
N LEU A 292 8.18 -3.14 3.24
CA LEU A 292 9.28 -3.56 2.38
C LEU A 292 9.24 -5.08 2.13
N TYR A 293 8.81 -5.89 3.10
CA TYR A 293 8.55 -7.31 2.88
C TYR A 293 7.44 -7.53 1.86
N TYR A 294 6.34 -6.76 1.92
CA TYR A 294 5.27 -6.84 0.91
C TYR A 294 5.81 -6.63 -0.51
N ALA A 295 6.72 -5.67 -0.67
CA ALA A 295 7.34 -5.33 -1.94
C ALA A 295 8.39 -6.37 -2.42
N THR A 296 9.09 -7.05 -1.50
CA THR A 296 10.31 -7.81 -1.84
C THR A 296 10.24 -9.32 -1.62
N HIS A 297 9.21 -9.84 -0.96
CA HIS A 297 9.09 -11.29 -0.73
C HIS A 297 8.97 -12.08 -2.03
N GLU A 298 9.58 -13.26 -2.07
CA GLU A 298 9.55 -14.17 -3.21
C GLU A 298 8.99 -15.55 -2.83
N PRO A 299 8.05 -16.10 -3.61
CA PRO A 299 7.34 -15.43 -4.71
C PRO A 299 6.46 -14.28 -4.18
N ASN A 300 6.33 -13.20 -4.94
CA ASN A 300 5.45 -12.09 -4.54
C ASN A 300 3.98 -12.50 -4.71
N LEU A 301 3.31 -12.77 -3.59
CA LEU A 301 1.94 -13.27 -3.53
C LEU A 301 0.91 -12.22 -3.97
N PHE A 302 1.13 -10.94 -3.71
CA PHE A 302 0.25 -9.87 -4.20
C PHE A 302 0.18 -9.88 -5.73
N SER A 303 1.33 -9.93 -6.40
CA SER A 303 1.41 -9.99 -7.86
C SER A 303 0.95 -11.34 -8.41
N LYS A 304 1.39 -12.46 -7.80
CA LYS A 304 1.07 -13.82 -8.25
C LYS A 304 -0.43 -14.11 -8.18
N LEU A 305 -1.11 -13.62 -7.15
CA LEU A 305 -2.54 -13.79 -6.94
C LEU A 305 -3.37 -12.59 -7.40
N LYS A 306 -2.72 -11.55 -7.95
CA LYS A 306 -3.35 -10.29 -8.41
C LYS A 306 -4.28 -9.68 -7.36
N LEU A 307 -3.82 -9.62 -6.11
CA LEU A 307 -4.61 -9.16 -4.96
C LEU A 307 -4.65 -7.63 -4.86
N VAL A 308 -3.61 -6.96 -5.36
CA VAL A 308 -3.56 -5.50 -5.51
C VAL A 308 -2.83 -5.15 -6.81
N TRP A 309 -3.01 -3.92 -7.27
CA TRP A 309 -2.30 -3.40 -8.44
C TRP A 309 -1.06 -2.60 -8.04
N GLY A 310 0.13 -3.20 -8.16
CA GLY A 310 1.38 -2.52 -7.80
C GLY A 310 1.45 -2.18 -6.31
N ASP A 311 1.65 -0.89 -5.99
CA ASP A 311 1.71 -0.39 -4.62
C ASP A 311 0.34 0.07 -4.07
N LYS A 312 -0.73 -0.10 -4.86
CA LYS A 312 -2.08 0.34 -4.51
C LYS A 312 -2.49 -0.20 -3.14
N ASP A 313 -2.83 0.72 -2.25
CA ASP A 313 -3.32 0.47 -0.89
C ASP A 313 -2.32 -0.24 0.06
N LEU A 314 -1.14 -0.66 -0.42
CA LEU A 314 -0.16 -1.41 0.39
C LEU A 314 0.26 -0.65 1.65
N PHE A 315 0.37 0.68 1.57
CA PHE A 315 0.67 1.52 2.74
C PHE A 315 -0.43 1.42 3.80
N ARG A 316 -1.71 1.50 3.42
CA ARG A 316 -2.82 1.33 4.36
C ARG A 316 -2.85 -0.09 4.93
N LEU A 317 -2.71 -1.10 4.07
CA LEU A 317 -2.74 -2.51 4.47
C LEU A 317 -1.63 -2.87 5.47
N ALA A 318 -0.43 -2.32 5.30
CA ALA A 318 0.66 -2.53 6.25
C ALA A 318 0.34 -1.94 7.64
N TRP A 319 -0.23 -0.74 7.69
CA TRP A 319 -0.64 -0.11 8.96
C TRP A 319 -1.80 -0.86 9.62
N LEU A 320 -2.77 -1.34 8.85
CA LEU A 320 -3.87 -2.15 9.37
C LEU A 320 -3.37 -3.48 9.93
N GLN A 321 -2.53 -4.22 9.19
CA GLN A 321 -1.98 -5.50 9.66
C GLN A 321 -1.14 -5.32 10.93
N ARG A 322 -0.46 -4.19 11.11
CA ARG A 322 0.30 -3.88 12.33
C ARG A 322 -0.54 -3.32 13.48
N ASN A 323 -1.84 -3.07 13.26
CA ASN A 323 -2.69 -2.32 14.18
C ASN A 323 -2.05 -0.97 14.61
N GLU A 324 -1.31 -0.33 13.69
CA GLU A 324 -0.69 0.97 13.93
C GLU A 324 -1.65 2.10 13.58
N LYS A 325 -1.76 3.10 14.46
CA LYS A 325 -2.63 4.25 14.24
C LYS A 325 -2.09 5.13 13.11
N PHE A 326 -2.95 5.49 12.17
CA PHE A 326 -2.69 6.51 11.13
C PHE A 326 -3.83 7.51 11.08
N TYR A 327 -3.55 8.71 10.57
CA TYR A 327 -4.58 9.69 10.26
C TYR A 327 -5.05 9.51 8.81
N TYR A 328 -6.34 9.25 8.63
CA TYR A 328 -6.96 9.13 7.32
C TYR A 328 -7.64 10.46 6.97
N ASN A 329 -7.17 11.15 5.93
CA ASN A 329 -7.67 12.48 5.56
C ASN A 329 -8.93 12.39 4.69
N ASP A 330 -10.01 11.86 5.25
CA ASP A 330 -11.28 11.55 4.58
C ASP A 330 -12.40 12.58 4.80
N ARG A 331 -12.14 13.63 5.59
CA ARG A 331 -13.13 14.71 5.81
C ARG A 331 -13.64 15.34 4.52
N ARG A 332 -12.82 15.29 3.46
CA ARG A 332 -13.25 15.57 2.09
C ARG A 332 -12.85 14.38 1.24
N VAL A 333 -13.84 13.73 0.66
CA VAL A 333 -13.61 12.75 -0.40
C VAL A 333 -12.88 13.42 -1.57
N PRO A 334 -12.10 12.66 -2.36
CA PRO A 334 -11.41 13.22 -3.51
C PRO A 334 -12.40 13.85 -4.48
N GLY A 335 -12.05 15.03 -4.99
CA GLY A 335 -12.79 15.69 -6.05
C GLY A 335 -12.14 15.46 -7.40
N THR A 336 -12.81 15.91 -8.47
CA THR A 336 -12.19 15.99 -9.80
C THR A 336 -11.84 17.45 -10.13
N LEU A 337 -10.72 17.64 -10.81
CA LEU A 337 -10.27 18.92 -11.37
C LEU A 337 -10.18 18.84 -12.90
N GLY A 338 -10.62 19.91 -13.56
CA GLY A 338 -10.74 19.96 -15.01
C GLY A 338 -11.18 21.32 -15.52
N VAL A 339 -11.49 21.37 -16.81
CA VAL A 339 -11.94 22.58 -17.51
C VAL A 339 -13.43 22.47 -17.82
N VAL A 340 -14.15 23.57 -17.64
CA VAL A 340 -15.54 23.68 -18.09
C VAL A 340 -15.55 24.24 -19.51
N ASN A 341 -15.98 23.45 -20.48
CA ASN A 341 -16.30 23.92 -21.81
C ASN A 341 -17.61 24.72 -21.75
N ARG A 342 -17.50 26.05 -21.74
CA ARG A 342 -18.66 26.96 -21.63
C ARG A 342 -19.60 26.89 -22.83
N PHE A 343 -19.09 26.61 -24.04
CA PHE A 343 -19.92 26.49 -25.24
C PHE A 343 -20.79 25.23 -25.21
N ARG A 344 -20.22 24.10 -24.76
CA ARG A 344 -20.92 22.82 -24.66
C ARG A 344 -21.61 22.59 -23.32
N GLN A 345 -21.44 23.49 -22.35
CA GLN A 345 -21.92 23.36 -20.97
C GLN A 345 -21.49 22.02 -20.35
N ARG A 346 -20.25 21.59 -20.61
CA ARG A 346 -19.72 20.29 -20.15
C ARG A 346 -18.42 20.47 -19.37
N TYR A 347 -18.30 19.70 -18.30
CA TYR A 347 -17.06 19.55 -17.54
C TYR A 347 -16.17 18.46 -18.17
N CYS A 348 -14.88 18.74 -18.30
CA CYS A 348 -13.87 17.81 -18.79
C CYS A 348 -12.68 17.80 -17.83
N GLY A 349 -12.55 16.76 -17.01
CA GLY A 349 -11.46 16.61 -16.06
C GLY A 349 -11.33 15.20 -15.54
N VAL A 350 -10.10 14.69 -15.56
CA VAL A 350 -9.73 13.36 -15.03
C VAL A 350 -8.74 13.46 -13.87
N THR A 351 -8.33 14.68 -13.50
CA THR A 351 -7.36 14.91 -12.43
C THR A 351 -8.04 14.77 -11.07
N MET A 352 -7.48 13.98 -10.17
CA MET A 352 -7.91 13.93 -8.78
C MET A 352 -7.46 15.19 -8.03
N VAL A 353 -8.32 15.76 -7.18
CA VAL A 353 -7.94 16.81 -6.24
C VAL A 353 -8.23 16.38 -4.81
N GLN A 354 -7.20 16.45 -3.98
CA GLN A 354 -7.28 16.15 -2.55
C GLN A 354 -6.83 17.41 -1.79
N ALA A 355 -7.66 17.85 -0.84
CA ALA A 355 -7.40 19.08 -0.10
C ALA A 355 -6.98 18.76 1.35
N PRO A 356 -6.02 19.50 1.92
CA PRO A 356 -5.83 19.48 3.36
C PRO A 356 -7.06 20.06 4.04
N ASN A 357 -7.34 19.60 5.26
CA ASN A 357 -8.42 20.15 6.07
C ASN A 357 -8.28 21.67 6.21
N ARG A 358 -9.33 22.41 5.81
CA ARG A 358 -9.50 23.79 6.25
C ARG A 358 -9.83 23.76 7.74
N ARG A 359 -9.04 24.46 8.54
CA ARG A 359 -9.52 24.90 9.86
C ARG A 359 -10.61 25.93 9.65
#